data_AF-A0A429PTU7-F1
#
_entry.id   AF-A0A429PTU7-F1
#
_cell.length_a   1.000
_cell.length_b   1.000
_cell.length_c   1.000
_cell.angle_alpha   90.00
_cell.angle_beta   90.00
_cell.angle_gamma   90.00
#
_symmetry.space_group_name_H-M   'P 1'
#
loop_
_entity.id
_entity.type
_entity.pdbx_description
1 polymer ?
#
loop_
_entity_poly.entity_id
_entity_poly.type
_entity_poly.pdbx_seq_one_letter_code
_entity_poly.pdbx_strand_id
1 'polypeptide(L)'
;MSSSYRSWEEREAEATKTRAEAALLAAQAEAAKQDLGTGAAKTATEQLAEQVKQARLRKQLTAVEDDAADDQAQRDERRREAALDKGVFFKKLVAVIFVLGLLASLPSLTTYFLDLRAEGGPDRPAWYLLPVPLFLELLAFTAVKGAQWAVRKGFARWPFWILTATLAGFAGFINGAKGAELFGPIAGLALAATSVVGPVLVEVREIIEARSAGDNRDAVQRAADKAKARAEAAVAKEKEQREKRQDADRKAMFPEQHEVYLKILASVPAGSMDRDEAWKEAGAAVRFPDVHDRMLSLISLPGAPSRPEAFAASWRDLYGGPLGVTANVLDRRLKAEADLASVLEAAEVTPERIAVDRLLADLFPTRTGGDDGPAMAAPKRGPQGPSKTPGALGGIEKRPSGRQPRADATEPLKAEDIEKATKFRDAVPPAQFSTPAVAKLLGRSKVYARRVRDAVQPEQS
;
A
#
# COMPACT_ATOMS: atom_id res chain seq x y z
N MET A 1 43.02 16.74 97.89
CA MET A 1 41.79 17.03 97.12
C MET A 1 41.79 18.51 96.78
N SER A 2 42.36 18.88 95.63
CA SER A 2 42.47 20.28 95.19
C SER A 2 41.16 20.72 94.53
N SER A 3 40.39 21.56 95.22
CA SER A 3 39.28 22.31 94.66
C SER A 3 39.85 23.35 93.69
N SER A 4 39.81 23.06 92.39
CA SER A 4 40.13 24.06 91.36
C SER A 4 38.94 25.02 91.25
N TYR A 5 39.03 26.14 91.97
CA TYR A 5 38.07 27.22 91.89
C TYR A 5 38.21 27.90 90.51
N ARG A 6 37.34 27.55 89.55
CA ARG A 6 37.26 28.28 88.28
C ARG A 6 36.83 29.71 88.57
N SER A 7 37.52 30.66 87.94
CA SER A 7 37.22 32.08 88.10
C SER A 7 35.78 32.36 87.65
N TRP A 8 35.17 33.41 88.20
CA TRP A 8 33.79 33.76 87.87
C TRP A 8 33.61 34.06 86.37
N GLU A 9 34.64 34.64 85.74
CA GLU A 9 34.69 34.90 84.30
C GLU A 9 34.68 33.61 83.46
N GLU A 10 35.39 32.55 83.88
CA GLU A 10 35.34 31.26 83.19
C GLU A 10 33.94 30.63 83.25
N ARG A 11 33.22 30.83 84.37
CA ARG A 11 31.84 30.34 84.51
C ARG A 11 30.85 31.13 83.67
N GLU A 12 31.00 32.44 83.53
CA GLU A 12 30.18 33.23 82.63
C GLU A 12 30.49 32.95 81.15
N ALA A 13 31.76 32.74 80.79
CA ALA A 13 32.16 32.33 79.45
C ALA A 13 31.60 30.95 79.08
N GLU A 14 31.62 30.00 80.02
CA GLU A 14 31.05 28.66 79.82
C GLU A 14 29.52 28.73 79.74
N ALA A 15 28.85 29.52 80.60
CA ALA A 15 27.40 29.71 80.56
C ALA A 15 26.90 30.42 79.29
N THR A 16 27.64 31.41 78.78
CA THR A 16 27.33 32.07 77.51
C THR A 16 27.52 31.13 76.33
N LYS A 17 28.58 30.32 76.34
CA LYS A 17 28.78 29.27 75.34
C LYS A 17 27.66 28.23 75.37
N THR A 18 27.25 27.75 76.53
CA THR A 18 26.13 26.79 76.65
C THR A 18 24.81 27.40 76.18
N ARG A 19 24.54 28.68 76.47
CA ARG A 19 23.34 29.38 75.99
C ARG A 19 23.37 29.57 74.46
N ALA A 20 24.52 29.89 73.89
CA ALA A 20 24.69 30.01 72.45
C ALA A 20 24.51 28.66 71.75
N GLU A 21 25.08 27.59 72.28
CA GLU A 21 24.92 26.22 71.78
C GLU A 21 23.45 25.76 71.89
N ALA A 22 22.77 26.05 73.00
CA ALA A 22 21.35 25.75 73.17
C ALA A 22 20.46 26.53 72.20
N ALA A 23 20.76 27.80 71.94
CA ALA A 23 20.02 28.62 70.97
C ALA A 23 20.22 28.11 69.53
N LEU A 24 21.43 27.66 69.18
CA LEU A 24 21.75 27.11 67.87
C LEU A 24 21.03 25.76 67.66
N LEU A 25 20.99 24.90 68.69
CA LEU A 25 20.23 23.65 68.68
C LEU A 25 18.71 23.89 68.55
N ALA A 26 18.17 24.91 69.23
CA ALA A 26 16.76 25.27 69.11
C ALA A 26 16.42 25.77 67.69
N ALA A 27 17.27 26.62 67.10
CA ALA A 27 17.10 27.11 65.74
C ALA A 27 17.18 25.99 64.69
N GLN A 28 18.12 25.05 64.86
CA GLN A 28 18.22 23.87 64.00
C GLN A 28 17.00 22.94 64.13
N ALA A 29 16.45 22.79 65.34
CA ALA A 29 15.24 21.99 65.56
C ALA A 29 13.99 22.62 64.94
N GLU A 30 13.86 23.95 64.92
CA GLU A 30 12.76 24.62 64.21
C GLU A 30 12.91 24.56 62.70
N ALA A 31 14.12 24.74 62.16
CA ALA A 31 14.38 24.58 60.73
C ALA A 31 14.05 23.15 60.25
N ALA A 32 14.45 22.12 61.02
CA ALA A 32 14.12 20.73 60.73
C ALA A 32 12.61 20.45 60.75
N LYS A 33 11.84 21.10 61.62
CA LYS A 33 10.37 20.98 61.64
C LYS A 33 9.71 21.62 60.41
N GLN A 34 10.23 22.74 59.93
CA GLN A 34 9.73 23.41 58.72
C GLN A 34 10.03 22.60 57.45
N ASP A 35 11.21 21.97 57.36
CA ASP A 35 11.57 21.10 56.25
C ASP A 35 10.73 19.80 56.21
N LEU A 36 10.43 19.20 57.37
CA LEU A 36 9.56 18.03 57.45
C LEU A 36 8.11 18.35 57.05
N GLY A 37 7.59 19.51 57.43
CA GLY A 37 6.24 19.96 57.06
C GLY A 37 6.10 20.25 55.56
N THR A 38 7.10 20.88 54.95
CA THR A 38 7.11 21.19 53.51
C THR A 38 7.35 19.93 52.66
N GLY A 39 8.17 18.98 53.12
CA GLY A 39 8.35 17.67 52.47
C GLY A 39 7.08 16.81 52.51
N ALA A 40 6.35 16.80 53.63
CA ALA A 40 5.08 16.09 53.76
C ALA A 40 3.97 16.69 52.86
N ALA A 41 3.92 18.02 52.72
CA ALA A 41 2.97 18.68 51.83
C ALA A 41 3.26 18.38 50.34
N LYS A 42 4.54 18.39 49.93
CA LYS A 42 4.94 18.08 48.55
C LYS A 42 4.62 16.63 48.16
N THR A 43 4.93 15.68 49.04
CA THR A 43 4.63 14.26 48.80
C THR A 43 3.13 13.98 48.70
N ALA A 44 2.30 14.65 49.52
CA ALA A 44 0.84 14.55 49.41
C ALA A 44 0.30 15.10 48.08
N THR A 45 0.84 16.22 47.59
CA THR A 45 0.44 16.79 46.29
C THR A 45 0.92 15.96 45.11
N GLU A 46 2.10 15.35 45.18
CA GLU A 46 2.62 14.44 44.15
C GLU A 46 1.78 13.16 44.06
N GLN A 47 1.40 12.58 45.21
CA GLN A 47 0.51 11.42 45.26
C GLN A 47 -0.87 11.72 44.68
N LEU A 48 -1.45 12.89 44.97
CA LEU A 48 -2.71 13.34 44.36
C LEU A 48 -2.57 13.54 42.84
N ALA A 49 -1.46 14.12 42.38
CA ALA A 49 -1.19 14.29 40.95
C ALA A 49 -1.04 12.94 40.23
N GLU A 50 -0.38 11.96 40.85
CA GLU A 50 -0.27 10.60 40.33
C GLU A 50 -1.63 9.90 40.30
N GLN A 51 -2.44 10.02 41.36
CA GLN A 51 -3.80 9.45 41.38
C GLN A 51 -4.68 10.05 40.27
N VAL A 52 -4.61 11.36 40.04
CA VAL A 52 -5.34 12.01 38.94
C VAL A 52 -4.84 11.54 37.57
N LYS A 53 -3.51 11.37 37.39
CA LYS A 53 -2.95 10.80 36.15
C LYS A 53 -3.42 9.36 35.92
N GLN A 54 -3.41 8.53 36.95
CA GLN A 54 -3.88 7.14 36.86
C GLN A 54 -5.39 7.08 36.58
N ALA A 55 -6.20 7.93 37.22
CA ALA A 55 -7.63 8.04 36.95
C ALA A 55 -7.91 8.47 35.51
N ARG A 56 -7.13 9.43 34.99
CA ARG A 56 -7.23 9.88 33.59
C ARG A 56 -6.86 8.79 32.60
N LEU A 57 -5.79 8.04 32.87
CA LEU A 57 -5.38 6.89 32.05
C LEU A 57 -6.43 5.78 32.05
N ARG A 58 -7.02 5.45 33.19
CA ARG A 58 -8.12 4.48 33.27
C ARG A 58 -9.32 4.94 32.44
N LYS A 59 -9.70 6.21 32.54
CA LYS A 59 -10.80 6.78 31.75
C LYS A 59 -10.50 6.76 30.24
N GLN A 60 -9.25 6.94 29.85
CA GLN A 60 -8.83 6.83 28.45
C GLN A 60 -8.86 5.38 27.95
N LEU A 61 -8.42 4.42 28.77
CA LEU A 61 -8.46 3.01 28.41
C LEU A 61 -9.90 2.50 28.26
N THR A 62 -10.79 2.85 29.20
CA THR A 62 -12.21 2.48 29.09
C THR A 62 -12.86 3.09 27.85
N ALA A 63 -12.55 4.35 27.51
CA ALA A 63 -13.06 4.97 26.30
C ALA A 63 -12.58 4.25 25.02
N VAL A 64 -11.32 3.82 24.97
CA VAL A 64 -10.78 3.05 23.84
C VAL A 64 -11.42 1.65 23.75
N GLU A 65 -11.68 1.01 24.89
CA GLU A 65 -12.38 -0.29 24.95
C GLU A 65 -13.84 -0.17 24.49
N ASP A 66 -14.55 0.86 24.95
CA ASP A 66 -15.92 1.15 24.55
C ASP A 66 -16.00 1.47 23.05
N ASP A 67 -15.11 2.33 22.55
CA ASP A 67 -15.01 2.64 21.11
C ASP A 67 -14.74 1.39 20.28
N ALA A 68 -13.87 0.50 20.74
CA ALA A 68 -13.57 -0.77 20.07
C ALA A 68 -14.76 -1.75 20.08
N ALA A 69 -15.50 -1.79 21.19
CA ALA A 69 -16.71 -2.60 21.32
C ALA A 69 -17.83 -2.10 20.40
N ASP A 70 -18.05 -0.79 20.33
CA ASP A 70 -19.01 -0.15 19.42
C ASP A 70 -18.61 -0.36 17.95
N ASP A 71 -17.33 -0.24 17.63
CA ASP A 71 -16.80 -0.54 16.30
C ASP A 71 -17.08 -2.01 15.91
N GLN A 72 -16.90 -2.93 16.85
CA GLN A 72 -17.17 -4.34 16.63
C GLN A 72 -18.67 -4.62 16.48
N ALA A 73 -19.51 -4.01 17.31
CA ALA A 73 -20.96 -4.11 17.23
C ALA A 73 -21.48 -3.57 15.89
N GLN A 74 -21.01 -2.40 15.46
CA GLN A 74 -21.35 -1.84 14.14
C GLN A 74 -20.85 -2.72 13.00
N ARG A 75 -19.65 -3.30 13.10
CA ARG A 75 -19.16 -4.25 12.08
C ARG A 75 -20.04 -5.50 12.03
N ASP A 76 -20.48 -6.01 13.17
CA ASP A 76 -21.34 -7.19 13.24
C ASP A 76 -22.77 -6.90 12.78
N GLU A 77 -23.32 -5.71 13.06
CA GLU A 77 -24.58 -5.23 12.49
C GLU A 77 -24.48 -5.07 10.98
N ARG A 78 -23.46 -4.37 10.47
CA ARG A 78 -23.21 -4.26 9.02
C ARG A 78 -23.02 -5.63 8.38
N ARG A 79 -22.41 -6.60 9.08
CA ARG A 79 -22.30 -8.00 8.61
C ARG A 79 -23.65 -8.70 8.59
N ARG A 80 -24.51 -8.48 9.60
CA ARG A 80 -25.87 -9.05 9.69
C ARG A 80 -26.77 -8.47 8.61
N GLU A 81 -26.78 -7.15 8.45
CA GLU A 81 -27.49 -6.45 7.37
C GLU A 81 -26.99 -6.91 6.01
N ALA A 82 -25.66 -6.93 5.79
CA ALA A 82 -25.10 -7.47 4.55
C ALA A 82 -25.40 -8.96 4.34
N ALA A 83 -25.58 -9.75 5.40
CA ALA A 83 -25.96 -11.17 5.30
C ALA A 83 -27.45 -11.35 4.96
N LEU A 84 -28.32 -10.47 5.48
CA LEU A 84 -29.74 -10.40 5.13
C LEU A 84 -29.91 -9.94 3.68
N ASP A 85 -29.21 -8.87 3.28
CA ASP A 85 -29.21 -8.35 1.90
C ASP A 85 -28.64 -9.35 0.89
N LYS A 86 -27.62 -10.13 1.28
CA LYS A 86 -27.07 -11.20 0.43
C LYS A 86 -27.93 -12.46 0.40
N GLY A 87 -29.09 -12.46 1.08
CA GLY A 87 -30.04 -13.57 1.12
C GLY A 87 -29.49 -14.82 1.82
N VAL A 88 -28.48 -14.71 2.68
CA VAL A 88 -27.80 -15.87 3.30
C VAL A 88 -28.78 -16.75 4.09
N PHE A 89 -29.78 -16.16 4.74
CA PHE A 89 -30.83 -16.89 5.44
C PHE A 89 -31.68 -17.74 4.49
N PHE A 90 -32.14 -17.17 3.38
CA PHE A 90 -32.86 -17.89 2.33
C PHE A 90 -32.02 -19.05 1.76
N LYS A 91 -30.71 -18.85 1.54
CA LYS A 91 -29.79 -19.90 1.09
C LYS A 91 -29.72 -21.08 2.06
N LYS A 92 -29.66 -20.80 3.37
CA LYS A 92 -29.67 -21.83 4.41
C LYS A 92 -31.01 -22.55 4.45
N LEU A 93 -32.12 -21.81 4.39
CA LEU A 93 -33.46 -22.38 4.41
C LEU A 93 -33.71 -23.33 3.23
N VAL A 94 -33.33 -22.93 2.00
CA VAL A 94 -33.41 -23.80 0.81
C VAL A 94 -32.57 -25.07 0.98
N ALA A 95 -31.37 -24.97 1.56
CA ALA A 95 -30.53 -26.13 1.82
C ALA A 95 -31.15 -27.06 2.87
N VAL A 96 -31.73 -26.52 3.94
CA VAL A 96 -32.42 -27.30 4.97
C VAL A 96 -33.65 -28.01 4.38
N ILE A 97 -34.49 -27.31 3.61
CA ILE A 97 -35.66 -27.89 2.94
C ILE A 97 -35.24 -29.02 2.00
N PHE A 98 -34.17 -28.81 1.22
CA PHE A 98 -33.64 -29.83 0.31
C PHE A 98 -33.19 -31.09 1.07
N VAL A 99 -32.42 -30.94 2.16
CA VAL A 99 -31.96 -32.06 2.98
C VAL A 99 -33.12 -32.79 3.66
N LEU A 100 -34.10 -32.06 4.18
CA LEU A 100 -35.28 -32.67 4.81
C LEU A 100 -36.14 -33.43 3.79
N GLY A 101 -36.30 -32.91 2.58
CA GLY A 101 -36.99 -33.62 1.49
C GLY A 101 -36.29 -34.92 1.11
N LEU A 102 -34.96 -34.89 1.04
CA LEU A 102 -34.10 -36.06 0.85
C LEU A 102 -34.27 -37.11 1.95
N LEU A 103 -34.29 -36.69 3.21
CA LEU A 103 -34.47 -37.60 4.34
C LEU A 103 -35.89 -38.19 4.36
N ALA A 104 -36.90 -37.42 3.94
CA ALA A 104 -38.28 -37.86 3.84
C ALA A 104 -38.52 -38.87 2.71
N SER A 105 -37.75 -38.81 1.61
CA SER A 105 -37.87 -39.74 0.47
C SER A 105 -37.17 -41.09 0.69
N LEU A 106 -36.17 -41.15 1.57
CA LEU A 106 -35.37 -42.35 1.77
C LEU A 106 -36.17 -43.60 2.16
N PRO A 107 -37.17 -43.55 3.06
CA PRO A 107 -37.95 -44.74 3.41
C PRO A 107 -38.66 -45.37 2.21
N SER A 108 -39.37 -44.58 1.41
CA SER A 108 -40.11 -45.06 0.23
C SER A 108 -39.20 -45.58 -0.89
N LEU A 109 -38.04 -44.94 -1.10
CA LEU A 109 -37.04 -45.46 -2.03
C LEU A 109 -36.44 -46.77 -1.53
N THR A 110 -36.11 -46.85 -0.24
CA THR A 110 -35.53 -48.07 0.35
C THR A 110 -36.50 -49.24 0.27
N THR A 111 -37.78 -49.04 0.64
CA THR A 111 -38.79 -50.09 0.55
C THR A 111 -39.04 -50.50 -0.91
N TYR A 112 -39.13 -49.54 -1.84
CA TYR A 112 -39.28 -49.85 -3.26
C TYR A 112 -38.21 -50.82 -3.76
N PHE A 113 -36.94 -50.51 -3.51
CA PHE A 113 -35.83 -51.34 -3.99
C PHE A 113 -35.71 -52.67 -3.24
N LEU A 114 -36.07 -52.73 -1.96
CA LEU A 114 -36.10 -54.00 -1.21
C LEU A 114 -37.26 -54.91 -1.66
N ASP A 115 -38.36 -54.34 -2.16
CA ASP A 115 -39.52 -55.06 -2.69
C ASP A 115 -39.32 -55.59 -4.11
N LEU A 116 -38.33 -55.08 -4.87
CA LEU A 116 -38.02 -55.55 -6.22
C LEU A 116 -37.51 -56.99 -6.18
N ARG A 117 -38.22 -57.89 -6.87
CA ARG A 117 -37.90 -59.33 -6.91
C ARG A 117 -37.94 -59.84 -8.33
N ALA A 118 -37.04 -60.77 -8.63
CA ALA A 118 -37.13 -61.55 -9.86
C ALA A 118 -38.36 -62.47 -9.79
N GLU A 119 -39.06 -62.62 -10.91
CA GLU A 119 -40.20 -63.52 -11.02
C GLU A 119 -39.75 -64.96 -10.72
N GLY A 120 -40.37 -65.60 -9.70
CA GLY A 120 -39.96 -66.92 -9.19
C GLY A 120 -38.78 -66.92 -8.20
N GLY A 121 -38.30 -65.75 -7.77
CA GLY A 121 -37.24 -65.63 -6.77
C GLY A 121 -37.70 -65.93 -5.33
N PRO A 122 -36.77 -66.11 -4.38
CA PRO A 122 -37.10 -66.36 -2.97
C PRO A 122 -37.83 -65.16 -2.34
N ASP A 123 -38.74 -65.46 -1.41
CA ASP A 123 -39.53 -64.47 -0.64
C ASP A 123 -38.66 -63.76 0.42
N ARG A 124 -37.60 -63.08 -0.03
CA ARG A 124 -36.68 -62.33 0.83
C ARG A 124 -36.46 -60.93 0.26
N PRO A 125 -36.29 -59.92 1.12
CA PRO A 125 -35.99 -58.56 0.67
C PRO A 125 -34.67 -58.53 -0.11
N ALA A 126 -34.63 -57.74 -1.19
CA ALA A 126 -33.50 -57.62 -2.08
C ALA A 126 -32.38 -56.74 -1.49
N TRP A 127 -31.73 -57.21 -0.42
CA TRP A 127 -30.69 -56.46 0.30
C TRP A 127 -29.54 -55.96 -0.57
N TYR A 128 -29.25 -56.65 -1.67
CA TYR A 128 -28.21 -56.23 -2.63
C TYR A 128 -28.57 -54.93 -3.37
N LEU A 129 -29.84 -54.51 -3.39
CA LEU A 129 -30.30 -53.25 -3.97
C LEU A 129 -30.31 -52.09 -2.96
N LEU A 130 -30.04 -52.34 -1.68
CA LEU A 130 -29.99 -51.30 -0.64
C LEU A 130 -29.05 -50.11 -0.97
N PRO A 131 -27.88 -50.30 -1.64
CA PRO A 131 -27.03 -49.17 -2.01
C PRO A 131 -27.59 -48.29 -3.14
N VAL A 132 -28.53 -48.80 -3.95
CA VAL A 132 -29.09 -48.10 -5.11
C VAL A 132 -29.80 -46.78 -4.74
N PRO A 133 -30.71 -46.72 -3.75
CA PRO A 133 -31.34 -45.46 -3.37
C PRO A 133 -30.32 -44.41 -2.90
N LEU A 134 -29.30 -44.80 -2.13
CA LEU A 134 -28.23 -43.89 -1.70
C LEU A 134 -27.40 -43.38 -2.89
N PHE A 135 -27.12 -44.24 -3.86
CA PHE A 135 -26.42 -43.87 -5.08
C PHE A 135 -27.23 -42.88 -5.92
N LEU A 136 -28.53 -43.12 -6.10
CA LEU A 136 -29.42 -42.23 -6.86
C LEU A 136 -29.51 -40.84 -6.20
N GLU A 137 -29.63 -40.80 -4.88
CA GLU A 137 -29.66 -39.53 -4.14
C GLU A 137 -28.32 -38.79 -4.22
N LEU A 138 -27.18 -39.50 -4.13
CA LEU A 138 -25.86 -38.91 -4.35
C LEU A 138 -25.69 -38.40 -5.79
N LEU A 139 -26.22 -39.11 -6.77
CA LEU A 139 -26.16 -38.72 -8.18
C LEU A 139 -27.04 -37.50 -8.45
N ALA A 140 -28.22 -37.41 -7.83
CA ALA A 140 -29.07 -36.22 -7.86
C ALA A 140 -28.37 -35.02 -7.22
N PHE A 141 -27.73 -35.21 -6.05
CA PHE A 141 -26.96 -34.17 -5.39
C PHE A 141 -25.78 -33.68 -6.25
N THR A 142 -25.03 -34.59 -6.87
CA THR A 142 -23.91 -34.22 -7.75
C THR A 142 -24.39 -33.52 -9.03
N ALA A 143 -25.55 -33.88 -9.58
CA ALA A 143 -26.16 -33.16 -10.71
C ALA A 143 -26.50 -31.71 -10.35
N VAL A 144 -27.12 -31.48 -9.20
CA VAL A 144 -27.42 -30.13 -8.67
C VAL A 144 -26.13 -29.34 -8.44
N LYS A 145 -25.09 -29.94 -7.84
CA LYS A 145 -23.78 -29.29 -7.67
C LYS A 145 -23.06 -29.04 -8.98
N GLY A 146 -23.21 -29.94 -9.95
CA GLY A 146 -22.68 -29.81 -11.30
C GLY A 146 -23.27 -28.62 -12.03
N ALA A 147 -24.58 -28.39 -11.91
CA ALA A 147 -25.25 -27.19 -12.45
C ALA A 147 -24.66 -25.91 -11.85
N GLN A 148 -24.49 -25.84 -10.53
CA GLN A 148 -23.86 -24.69 -9.85
C GLN A 148 -22.42 -24.46 -10.32
N TRP A 149 -21.65 -25.53 -10.47
CA TRP A 149 -20.27 -25.45 -10.97
C TRP A 149 -20.22 -24.96 -12.42
N ALA A 150 -21.12 -25.46 -13.28
CA ALA A 150 -21.22 -25.04 -14.68
C ALA A 150 -21.50 -23.54 -14.80
N VAL A 151 -22.43 -23.01 -14.01
CA VAL A 151 -22.73 -21.56 -13.94
C VAL A 151 -21.49 -20.76 -13.55
N ARG A 152 -20.75 -21.18 -12.52
CA ARG A 152 -19.52 -20.50 -12.08
C ARG A 152 -18.40 -20.52 -13.12
N LYS A 153 -18.35 -21.55 -13.96
CA LYS A 153 -17.34 -21.71 -15.01
C LYS A 153 -17.79 -21.18 -16.38
N GLY A 154 -19.04 -20.74 -16.51
CA GLY A 154 -19.59 -20.29 -17.79
C GLY A 154 -19.89 -21.43 -18.78
N PHE A 155 -20.03 -22.66 -18.28
CA PHE A 155 -20.45 -23.80 -19.10
C PHE A 155 -21.97 -23.87 -19.25
N ALA A 156 -22.43 -24.62 -20.25
CA ALA A 156 -23.85 -24.88 -20.47
C ALA A 156 -24.47 -25.65 -19.29
N ARG A 157 -25.56 -25.14 -18.73
CA ARG A 157 -26.26 -25.73 -17.56
C ARG A 157 -27.18 -26.91 -17.92
N TRP A 158 -27.64 -26.96 -19.17
CA TRP A 158 -28.72 -27.84 -19.59
C TRP A 158 -28.43 -29.34 -19.38
N PRO A 159 -27.20 -29.88 -19.51
CA PRO A 159 -26.96 -31.31 -19.29
C PRO A 159 -27.21 -31.73 -17.84
N PHE A 160 -26.77 -30.90 -16.88
CA PHE A 160 -26.99 -31.13 -15.46
C PHE A 160 -28.45 -30.98 -15.08
N TRP A 161 -29.16 -30.07 -15.74
CA TRP A 161 -30.62 -29.88 -15.58
C TRP A 161 -31.42 -31.08 -16.06
N ILE A 162 -31.11 -31.60 -17.25
CA ILE A 162 -31.77 -32.81 -17.77
C ILE A 162 -31.54 -33.97 -16.81
N LEU A 163 -30.30 -34.18 -16.38
CA LEU A 163 -29.96 -35.25 -15.43
C LEU A 163 -30.73 -35.08 -14.10
N THR A 164 -30.76 -33.86 -13.55
CA THR A 164 -31.49 -33.56 -12.32
C THR A 164 -32.99 -33.80 -12.49
N ALA A 165 -33.59 -33.36 -13.60
CA ALA A 165 -35.00 -33.54 -13.89
C ALA A 165 -35.37 -35.03 -14.06
N THR A 166 -34.52 -35.81 -14.73
CA THR A 166 -34.71 -37.26 -14.88
C THR A 166 -34.70 -37.97 -13.53
N LEU A 167 -33.73 -37.66 -12.66
CA LEU A 167 -33.61 -38.28 -11.33
C LEU A 167 -34.74 -37.83 -10.39
N ALA A 168 -35.06 -36.54 -10.39
CA ALA A 168 -36.17 -36.00 -9.61
C ALA A 168 -37.52 -36.58 -10.05
N GLY A 169 -37.72 -36.76 -11.36
CA GLY A 169 -38.92 -37.41 -11.91
C GLY A 169 -39.02 -38.88 -11.51
N PHE A 170 -37.91 -39.62 -11.60
CA PHE A 170 -37.85 -41.03 -11.18
C PHE A 170 -38.10 -41.19 -9.67
N ALA A 171 -37.45 -40.38 -8.84
CA ALA A 171 -37.68 -40.36 -7.40
C ALA A 171 -39.11 -39.96 -7.06
N GLY A 172 -39.65 -38.94 -7.73
CA GLY A 172 -41.03 -38.49 -7.55
C GLY A 172 -42.06 -39.56 -7.90
N PHE A 173 -41.81 -40.34 -8.97
CA PHE A 173 -42.64 -41.48 -9.33
C PHE A 173 -42.65 -42.57 -8.24
N ILE A 174 -41.48 -42.98 -7.75
CA ILE A 174 -41.38 -44.00 -6.69
C ILE A 174 -42.03 -43.50 -5.40
N ASN A 175 -41.71 -42.28 -4.98
CA ASN A 175 -42.25 -41.68 -3.77
C ASN A 175 -43.77 -41.48 -3.85
N GLY A 176 -44.29 -41.16 -5.02
CA GLY A 176 -45.73 -41.11 -5.27
C GLY A 176 -46.40 -42.46 -5.11
N ALA A 177 -45.90 -43.48 -5.81
CA ALA A 177 -46.48 -44.81 -5.80
C ALA A 177 -46.36 -45.49 -4.43
N LYS A 178 -45.15 -45.59 -3.88
CA LYS A 178 -44.89 -46.26 -2.59
C LYS A 178 -45.34 -45.41 -1.40
N GLY A 179 -45.25 -44.09 -1.48
CA GLY A 179 -45.79 -43.23 -0.44
C GLY A 179 -47.32 -43.33 -0.33
N ALA A 180 -48.01 -43.46 -1.48
CA ALA A 180 -49.46 -43.69 -1.48
C ALA A 180 -49.84 -45.05 -0.87
N GLU A 181 -49.04 -46.09 -1.15
CA GLU A 181 -49.21 -47.42 -0.59
C GLU A 181 -48.98 -47.45 0.93
N LEU A 182 -47.91 -46.82 1.41
CA LEU A 182 -47.49 -46.89 2.82
C LEU A 182 -48.24 -45.92 3.73
N PHE A 183 -48.57 -44.72 3.23
CA PHE A 183 -49.04 -43.60 4.05
C PHE A 183 -50.33 -42.95 3.52
N GLY A 184 -50.91 -43.48 2.44
CA GLY A 184 -52.13 -42.97 1.81
C GLY A 184 -51.87 -41.93 0.70
N PRO A 185 -52.89 -41.65 -0.14
CA PRO A 185 -52.73 -40.92 -1.40
C PRO A 185 -52.20 -39.49 -1.22
N ILE A 186 -52.59 -38.82 -0.13
CA ILE A 186 -52.13 -37.45 0.16
C ILE A 186 -50.63 -37.45 0.46
N ALA A 187 -50.15 -38.40 1.25
CA ALA A 187 -48.74 -38.53 1.59
C ALA A 187 -47.90 -38.90 0.36
N GLY A 188 -48.39 -39.79 -0.50
CA GLY A 188 -47.76 -40.10 -1.79
C GLY A 188 -47.60 -38.85 -2.66
N LEU A 189 -48.66 -38.06 -2.83
CA LEU A 189 -48.61 -36.82 -3.61
C LEU A 189 -47.65 -35.78 -3.01
N ALA A 190 -47.63 -35.65 -1.67
CA ALA A 190 -46.70 -34.77 -0.98
C ALA A 190 -45.24 -35.19 -1.19
N LEU A 191 -44.92 -36.47 -1.03
CA LEU A 191 -43.57 -36.99 -1.23
C LEU A 191 -43.12 -36.86 -2.70
N ALA A 192 -44.00 -37.15 -3.66
CA ALA A 192 -43.73 -36.93 -5.09
C ALA A 192 -43.41 -35.46 -5.40
N ALA A 193 -44.18 -34.53 -4.83
CA ALA A 193 -43.94 -33.10 -4.99
C ALA A 193 -42.59 -32.68 -4.39
N THR A 194 -42.22 -33.19 -3.20
CA THR A 194 -40.94 -32.84 -2.57
C THR A 194 -39.72 -33.23 -3.40
N SER A 195 -39.77 -34.34 -4.15
CA SER A 195 -38.70 -34.76 -5.07
C SER A 195 -38.45 -33.79 -6.22
N VAL A 196 -39.46 -33.02 -6.62
CA VAL A 196 -39.36 -32.02 -7.70
C VAL A 196 -39.08 -30.62 -7.14
N VAL A 197 -39.73 -30.26 -6.04
CA VAL A 197 -39.63 -28.92 -5.44
C VAL A 197 -38.22 -28.61 -4.95
N GLY A 198 -37.51 -29.59 -4.37
CA GLY A 198 -36.15 -29.40 -3.87
C GLY A 198 -35.17 -28.88 -4.94
N PRO A 199 -34.98 -29.60 -6.06
CA PRO A 199 -34.16 -29.14 -7.18
C PRO A 199 -34.59 -27.79 -7.77
N VAL A 200 -35.90 -27.57 -7.91
CA VAL A 200 -36.45 -26.30 -8.44
C VAL A 200 -36.12 -25.12 -7.51
N LEU A 201 -36.22 -25.29 -6.19
CA LEU A 201 -35.88 -24.23 -5.22
C LEU A 201 -34.39 -23.87 -5.25
N VAL A 202 -33.50 -24.84 -5.49
CA VAL A 202 -32.07 -24.56 -5.66
C VAL A 202 -31.82 -23.69 -6.90
N GLU A 203 -32.57 -23.89 -7.96
CA GLU A 203 -32.46 -23.13 -9.20
C GLU A 203 -33.10 -21.74 -9.10
N VAL A 204 -34.27 -21.64 -8.47
CA VAL A 204 -34.87 -20.34 -8.12
C VAL A 204 -33.90 -19.53 -7.27
N ARG A 205 -33.22 -20.17 -6.31
CA ARG A 205 -32.18 -19.54 -5.52
C ARG A 205 -31.03 -19.01 -6.38
N GLU A 206 -30.48 -19.80 -7.29
CA GLU A 206 -29.40 -19.35 -8.19
C GLU A 206 -29.86 -18.21 -9.10
N ILE A 207 -31.10 -18.23 -9.61
CA ILE A 207 -31.68 -17.15 -10.42
C ILE A 207 -31.82 -15.86 -9.60
N ILE A 208 -32.31 -15.98 -8.36
CA ILE A 208 -32.41 -14.83 -7.44
C ILE A 208 -31.01 -14.31 -7.13
N GLU A 209 -30.02 -15.16 -6.85
CA GLU A 209 -28.64 -14.73 -6.60
C GLU A 209 -28.03 -14.01 -7.81
N ALA A 210 -28.25 -14.52 -9.02
CA ALA A 210 -27.79 -13.88 -10.25
C ALA A 210 -28.44 -12.51 -10.47
N ARG A 211 -29.73 -12.35 -10.14
CA ARG A 211 -30.45 -11.08 -10.27
C ARG A 211 -30.19 -10.10 -9.12
N SER A 212 -30.11 -10.59 -7.88
CA SER A 212 -29.93 -9.77 -6.67
C SER A 212 -28.51 -9.26 -6.52
N ALA A 213 -27.52 -9.93 -7.13
CA ALA A 213 -26.18 -9.39 -7.26
C ALA A 213 -26.13 -8.11 -8.13
N GLY A 214 -27.23 -7.71 -8.77
CA GLY A 214 -27.28 -6.58 -9.71
C GLY A 214 -26.33 -6.75 -10.89
N ASP A 215 -25.73 -7.94 -11.01
CA ASP A 215 -24.61 -8.22 -11.89
C ASP A 215 -25.15 -8.71 -13.22
N ASN A 216 -25.85 -7.81 -13.92
CA ASN A 216 -26.18 -7.97 -15.34
C ASN A 216 -24.90 -7.91 -16.22
N ARG A 217 -23.71 -7.93 -15.62
CA ARG A 217 -22.46 -7.92 -16.34
C ARG A 217 -22.25 -9.23 -17.05
N ASP A 218 -22.02 -9.11 -18.35
CA ASP A 218 -21.82 -10.24 -19.22
C ASP A 218 -20.58 -11.05 -18.79
N ALA A 219 -20.49 -12.32 -19.16
CA ALA A 219 -19.35 -13.17 -18.77
C ALA A 219 -18.00 -12.55 -19.17
N VAL A 220 -17.99 -11.81 -20.28
CA VAL A 220 -16.84 -11.03 -20.77
C VAL A 220 -16.49 -9.88 -19.84
N GLN A 221 -17.48 -9.14 -19.33
CA GLN A 221 -17.26 -8.02 -18.42
C GLN A 221 -16.69 -8.49 -17.07
N ARG A 222 -17.18 -9.62 -16.54
CA ARG A 222 -16.61 -10.24 -15.33
C ARG A 222 -15.16 -10.70 -15.52
N ALA A 223 -14.83 -11.25 -16.69
CA ALA A 223 -13.45 -11.62 -17.00
C ALA A 223 -12.54 -10.37 -17.08
N ALA A 224 -13.02 -9.29 -17.70
CA ALA A 224 -12.32 -8.02 -17.79
C ALA A 224 -12.11 -7.37 -16.41
N ASP A 225 -13.13 -7.33 -15.56
CA ASP A 225 -13.03 -6.79 -14.19
C ASP A 225 -12.06 -7.60 -13.34
N LYS A 226 -12.07 -8.94 -13.46
CA LYS A 226 -11.11 -9.80 -12.79
C LYS A 226 -9.68 -9.58 -13.28
N ALA A 227 -9.50 -9.35 -14.59
CA ALA A 227 -8.20 -9.00 -15.16
C ALA A 227 -7.71 -7.64 -14.64
N LYS A 228 -8.60 -6.64 -14.60
CA LYS A 228 -8.33 -5.31 -14.04
C LYS A 228 -7.95 -5.37 -12.56
N ALA A 229 -8.74 -6.07 -11.74
CA ALA A 229 -8.45 -6.25 -10.32
C ALA A 229 -7.10 -6.96 -10.09
N ARG A 230 -6.75 -7.94 -10.94
CA ARG A 230 -5.43 -8.59 -10.89
C ARG A 230 -4.31 -7.64 -11.27
N ALA A 231 -4.52 -6.79 -12.29
CA ALA A 231 -3.55 -5.79 -12.70
C ALA A 231 -3.34 -4.74 -11.59
N GLU A 232 -4.41 -4.23 -10.99
CA GLU A 232 -4.34 -3.28 -9.86
C GLU A 232 -3.64 -3.91 -8.64
N ALA A 233 -3.96 -5.17 -8.31
CA ALA A 233 -3.28 -5.89 -7.24
C ALA A 233 -1.80 -6.13 -7.53
N ALA A 234 -1.42 -6.37 -8.80
CA ALA A 234 -0.03 -6.51 -9.21
C ALA A 234 0.73 -5.18 -9.06
N VAL A 235 0.13 -4.06 -9.49
CA VAL A 235 0.70 -2.72 -9.34
C VAL A 235 0.86 -2.34 -7.86
N ALA A 236 -0.14 -2.66 -7.02
CA ALA A 236 -0.06 -2.42 -5.57
C ALA A 236 1.08 -3.22 -4.92
N LYS A 237 1.24 -4.50 -5.28
CA LYS A 237 2.36 -5.34 -4.81
C LYS A 237 3.71 -4.83 -5.28
N GLU A 238 3.82 -4.38 -6.52
CA GLU A 238 5.05 -3.81 -7.06
C GLU A 238 5.44 -2.53 -6.31
N LYS A 239 4.46 -1.65 -6.04
CA LYS A 239 4.66 -0.45 -5.22
C LYS A 239 5.14 -0.81 -3.81
N GLU A 240 4.48 -1.75 -3.14
CA GLU A 240 4.87 -2.22 -1.81
C GLU A 240 6.29 -2.81 -1.79
N GLN A 241 6.65 -3.62 -2.79
CA GLN A 241 7.99 -4.18 -2.93
C GLN A 241 9.04 -3.10 -3.17
N ARG A 242 8.73 -2.10 -4.00
CA ARG A 242 9.63 -0.97 -4.27
C ARG A 242 9.87 -0.16 -2.99
N GLU A 243 8.84 0.13 -2.22
CA GLU A 243 8.96 0.83 -0.95
C GLU A 243 9.78 0.03 0.07
N LYS A 244 9.57 -1.29 0.17
CA LYS A 244 10.38 -2.17 1.03
C LYS A 244 11.87 -2.16 0.64
N ARG A 245 12.18 -2.16 -0.66
CA ARG A 245 13.56 -2.06 -1.15
C ARG A 245 14.17 -0.70 -0.82
N GLN A 246 13.44 0.39 -1.07
CA GLN A 246 13.89 1.74 -0.73
C GLN A 246 14.19 1.89 0.76
N ASP A 247 13.36 1.31 1.63
CA ASP A 247 13.60 1.35 3.08
C ASP A 247 14.79 0.48 3.50
N ALA A 248 14.98 -0.68 2.86
CA ALA A 248 16.16 -1.49 3.08
C ALA A 248 17.45 -0.74 2.66
N ASP A 249 17.44 -0.08 1.51
CA ASP A 249 18.55 0.73 1.01
C ASP A 249 18.83 1.93 1.93
N ARG A 250 17.76 2.64 2.35
CA ARG A 250 17.82 3.74 3.32
C ARG A 250 18.45 3.29 4.64
N LYS A 251 18.02 2.15 5.18
CA LYS A 251 18.58 1.57 6.42
C LYS A 251 20.04 1.19 6.25
N ALA A 252 20.43 0.65 5.10
CA ALA A 252 21.81 0.26 4.83
C ALA A 252 22.75 1.47 4.67
N MET A 253 22.31 2.52 3.97
CA MET A 253 23.15 3.70 3.69
C MET A 253 23.16 4.72 4.83
N PHE A 254 22.04 4.88 5.55
CA PHE A 254 21.87 5.93 6.57
C PHE A 254 21.13 5.38 7.80
N PRO A 255 21.77 4.50 8.60
CA PRO A 255 21.10 3.80 9.70
C PRO A 255 20.51 4.74 10.76
N GLU A 256 21.26 5.77 11.19
CA GLU A 256 20.78 6.75 12.18
C GLU A 256 19.58 7.54 11.66
N GLN A 257 19.64 8.01 10.41
CA GLN A 257 18.51 8.71 9.76
C GLN A 257 17.29 7.79 9.63
N HIS A 258 17.50 6.51 9.37
CA HIS A 258 16.42 5.53 9.27
C HIS A 258 15.73 5.27 10.61
N GLU A 259 16.44 5.27 11.74
CA GLU A 259 15.81 5.18 13.06
C GLU A 259 14.95 6.40 13.37
N VAL A 260 15.45 7.60 13.08
CA VAL A 260 14.68 8.83 13.27
C VAL A 260 13.46 8.87 12.34
N TYR A 261 13.60 8.42 11.10
CA TYR A 261 12.50 8.26 10.14
C TYR A 261 11.37 7.40 10.69
N LEU A 262 11.68 6.24 11.27
CA LEU A 262 10.67 5.36 11.88
C LEU A 262 9.99 6.02 13.09
N LYS A 263 10.74 6.76 13.91
CA LYS A 263 10.17 7.52 15.04
C LYS A 263 9.21 8.61 14.55
N ILE A 264 9.58 9.35 13.51
CA ILE A 264 8.73 10.39 12.91
C ILE A 264 7.44 9.76 12.37
N LEU A 265 7.52 8.68 11.58
CA LEU A 265 6.35 7.98 11.06
C LEU A 265 5.43 7.44 12.17
N ALA A 266 5.99 6.98 13.29
CA ALA A 266 5.21 6.49 14.43
C ALA A 266 4.53 7.62 15.23
N SER A 267 5.13 8.81 15.25
CA SER A 267 4.61 9.97 16.01
C SER A 267 3.47 10.72 15.31
N VAL A 268 3.29 10.49 14.01
CA VAL A 268 2.36 11.22 13.16
C VAL A 268 1.13 10.35 12.84
N PRO A 269 -0.11 10.87 12.88
CA PRO A 269 -1.30 10.09 12.54
C PRO A 269 -1.19 9.43 11.16
N ALA A 270 -1.64 8.18 11.06
CA ALA A 270 -1.50 7.38 9.84
C ALA A 270 -2.06 8.13 8.61
N GLY A 271 -1.20 8.35 7.61
CA GLY A 271 -1.55 9.02 6.34
C GLY A 271 -1.44 10.54 6.34
N SER A 272 -1.10 11.19 7.46
CA SER A 272 -0.94 12.65 7.50
C SER A 272 0.43 13.16 7.05
N MET A 273 1.42 12.28 6.86
CA MET A 273 2.74 12.60 6.31
C MET A 273 3.18 11.54 5.30
N ASP A 274 3.71 11.99 4.17
CA ASP A 274 4.27 11.10 3.15
C ASP A 274 5.64 10.53 3.58
N ARG A 275 5.97 9.32 3.11
CA ARG A 275 7.22 8.64 3.47
C ARG A 275 8.45 9.44 3.03
N ASP A 276 8.41 10.12 1.88
CA ASP A 276 9.55 10.90 1.41
C ASP A 276 9.71 12.21 2.19
N GLU A 277 8.61 12.76 2.71
CA GLU A 277 8.64 13.93 3.60
C GLU A 277 9.22 13.56 4.96
N ALA A 278 8.75 12.46 5.56
CA ALA A 278 9.32 11.93 6.81
C ALA A 278 10.82 11.61 6.66
N TRP A 279 11.25 11.10 5.50
CA TRP A 279 12.67 10.83 5.23
C TRP A 279 13.52 12.11 5.17
N LYS A 280 13.01 13.17 4.52
CA LYS A 280 13.68 14.48 4.46
C LYS A 280 13.79 15.10 5.85
N GLU A 281 12.73 15.04 6.64
CA GLU A 281 12.72 15.54 8.00
C GLU A 281 13.69 14.77 8.90
N ALA A 282 13.72 13.44 8.81
CA ALA A 282 14.71 12.63 9.52
C ALA A 282 16.14 13.05 9.16
N GLY A 283 16.40 13.35 7.89
CA GLY A 283 17.70 13.85 7.44
C GLY A 283 18.04 15.24 7.96
N ALA A 284 17.04 16.07 8.25
CA ALA A 284 17.22 17.35 8.90
C ALA A 284 17.48 17.19 10.41
N ALA A 285 16.75 16.30 11.07
CA ALA A 285 16.91 15.97 12.48
C ALA A 285 18.30 15.42 12.81
N VAL A 286 18.85 14.53 11.96
CA VAL A 286 20.20 14.00 12.15
C VAL A 286 21.27 15.07 11.90
N ARG A 287 21.12 15.91 10.86
CA ARG A 287 22.13 16.92 10.50
C ARG A 287 22.11 18.16 11.38
N PHE A 288 20.95 18.54 11.89
CA PHE A 288 20.72 19.78 12.62
C PHE A 288 19.77 19.52 13.81
N PRO A 289 20.22 18.75 14.82
CA PRO A 289 19.37 18.34 15.94
C PRO A 289 18.78 19.54 16.69
N ASP A 290 19.58 20.56 17.00
CA ASP A 290 19.11 21.75 17.73
C ASP A 290 18.00 22.51 16.96
N VAL A 291 18.13 22.59 15.63
CA VAL A 291 17.12 23.21 14.75
C VAL A 291 15.84 22.40 14.73
N HIS A 292 15.95 21.07 14.69
CA HIS A 292 14.79 20.17 14.69
C HIS A 292 14.07 20.19 16.04
N ASP A 293 14.77 20.19 17.17
CA ASP A 293 14.19 20.31 18.51
C ASP A 293 13.44 21.64 18.67
N ARG A 294 14.03 22.74 18.18
CA ARG A 294 13.35 24.05 18.15
C ARG A 294 12.12 24.03 17.24
N MET A 295 12.19 23.34 16.11
CA MET A 295 11.06 23.18 15.18
C MET A 295 9.89 22.43 15.85
N LEU A 296 10.18 21.31 16.52
CA LEU A 296 9.15 20.56 17.27
C LEU A 296 8.51 21.41 18.37
N SER A 297 9.31 22.24 19.04
CA SER A 297 8.80 23.20 20.03
C SER A 297 7.82 24.20 19.41
N LEU A 298 8.13 24.76 18.23
CA LEU A 298 7.24 25.68 17.52
C LEU A 298 5.95 25.00 17.03
N ILE A 299 6.05 23.76 16.53
CA ILE A 299 4.89 23.00 16.03
C ILE A 299 3.92 22.61 17.16
N SER A 300 4.41 22.49 18.40
CA SER A 300 3.57 22.17 19.55
C SER A 300 2.64 23.31 19.99
N LEU A 301 2.83 24.52 19.47
CA LEU A 301 2.04 25.71 19.83
C LEU A 301 0.70 25.77 19.07
N PRO A 302 -0.37 26.32 19.67
CA PRO A 302 -1.61 26.56 18.97
C PRO A 302 -1.42 27.58 17.83
N GLY A 303 -1.96 27.29 16.64
CA GLY A 303 -1.73 28.09 15.44
C GLY A 303 -0.33 27.92 14.85
N ALA A 304 0.33 26.79 15.14
CA ALA A 304 1.65 26.47 14.65
C ALA A 304 1.79 26.68 13.13
N PRO A 305 2.94 27.20 12.67
CA PRO A 305 3.26 27.26 11.25
C PRO A 305 3.40 25.86 10.67
N SER A 306 3.37 25.76 9.34
CA SER A 306 3.64 24.49 8.66
C SER A 306 5.05 23.97 9.01
N ARG A 307 5.30 22.65 8.92
CA ARG A 307 6.63 22.08 9.25
C ARG A 307 7.79 22.76 8.51
N PRO A 308 7.70 23.05 7.19
CA PRO A 308 8.77 23.76 6.48
C PRO A 308 9.02 25.19 7.01
N GLU A 309 7.96 25.91 7.36
CA GLU A 309 8.04 27.26 7.93
C GLU A 309 8.60 27.22 9.36
N ALA A 310 8.18 26.26 10.17
CA ALA A 310 8.70 26.03 11.52
C ALA A 310 10.22 25.73 11.47
N PHE A 311 10.68 24.92 10.51
CA PHE A 311 12.10 24.61 10.35
C PHE A 311 12.90 25.86 9.94
N ALA A 312 12.38 26.65 8.99
CA ALA A 312 13.01 27.90 8.56
C ALA A 312 13.05 28.96 9.68
N ALA A 313 11.99 29.05 10.49
CA ALA A 313 11.94 29.91 11.67
C ALA A 313 12.97 29.45 12.72
N SER A 314 13.04 28.15 13.00
CA SER A 314 14.01 27.57 13.94
C SER A 314 15.46 27.81 13.51
N TRP A 315 15.73 27.71 12.20
CA TRP A 315 17.04 28.06 11.65
C TRP A 315 17.40 29.52 11.91
N ARG A 316 16.44 30.43 11.69
CA ARG A 316 16.63 31.86 11.93
C ARG A 316 16.83 32.16 13.42
N ASP A 317 16.07 31.51 14.29
CA ASP A 317 16.19 31.67 15.74
C ASP A 317 17.60 31.29 16.24
N LEU A 318 18.19 30.21 15.70
CA LEU A 318 19.48 29.70 16.17
C LEU A 318 20.70 30.33 15.46
N TYR A 319 20.59 30.62 14.16
CA TYR A 319 21.73 31.10 13.36
C TYR A 319 21.62 32.56 12.93
N GLY A 320 20.50 33.24 13.22
CA GLY A 320 20.30 34.66 12.91
C GLY A 320 20.16 34.99 11.43
N GLY A 321 20.06 33.97 10.55
CA GLY A 321 20.04 34.13 9.10
C GLY A 321 18.92 33.35 8.40
N PRO A 322 18.75 33.53 7.08
CA PRO A 322 17.86 32.67 6.28
C PRO A 322 18.38 31.23 6.21
N LEU A 323 17.49 30.29 5.84
CA LEU A 323 17.79 28.87 5.79
C LEU A 323 19.06 28.58 4.96
N GLY A 324 20.00 27.84 5.53
CA GLY A 324 21.29 27.49 4.91
C GLY A 324 22.38 28.56 5.06
N VAL A 325 22.08 29.73 5.60
CA VAL A 325 23.07 30.78 5.89
C VAL A 325 23.41 30.73 7.38
N THR A 326 24.68 30.44 7.67
CA THR A 326 25.25 30.50 9.02
C THR A 326 26.33 31.58 9.09
N ALA A 327 26.75 31.95 10.30
CA ALA A 327 27.86 32.89 10.49
C ALA A 327 29.13 32.47 9.71
N ASN A 328 29.44 31.17 9.65
CA ASN A 328 30.58 30.66 8.88
C ASN A 328 30.40 30.82 7.36
N VAL A 329 29.18 30.66 6.85
CA VAL A 329 28.89 30.89 5.42
C VAL A 329 29.06 32.37 5.08
N LEU A 330 28.60 33.26 5.96
CA LEU A 330 28.78 34.71 5.81
C LEU A 330 30.25 35.11 5.90
N ASP A 331 31.00 34.61 6.89
CA ASP A 331 32.45 34.87 7.03
C ASP A 331 33.24 34.41 5.79
N ARG A 332 32.98 33.19 5.29
CA ARG A 332 33.62 32.70 4.05
C ARG A 332 33.28 33.55 2.84
N ARG A 333 32.04 34.04 2.75
CA ARG A 333 31.62 34.92 1.67
C ARG A 333 32.34 36.26 1.76
N LEU A 334 32.42 36.85 2.95
CA LEU A 334 33.14 38.10 3.17
C LEU A 334 34.64 37.97 2.88
N LYS A 335 35.27 36.84 3.25
CA LYS A 335 36.65 36.53 2.89
C LYS A 335 36.84 36.38 1.39
N ALA A 336 35.97 35.65 0.71
CA ALA A 336 36.04 35.51 -0.74
C ALA A 336 35.83 36.86 -1.46
N GLU A 337 34.97 37.73 -0.93
CA GLU A 337 34.78 39.10 -1.43
C GLU A 337 36.02 39.96 -1.20
N ALA A 338 36.68 39.84 -0.04
CA ALA A 338 37.95 40.52 0.25
C ALA A 338 39.11 39.99 -0.63
N ASP A 339 39.21 38.69 -0.82
CA ASP A 339 40.20 38.06 -1.69
C ASP A 339 40.02 38.52 -3.14
N LEU A 340 38.77 38.56 -3.64
CA LEU A 340 38.45 39.07 -4.97
C LEU A 340 38.84 40.56 -5.10
N ALA A 341 38.55 41.37 -4.08
CA ALA A 341 38.96 42.77 -4.05
C ALA A 341 40.49 42.92 -4.14
N SER A 342 41.24 42.09 -3.40
CA SER A 342 42.71 42.10 -3.45
C SER A 342 43.28 41.69 -4.81
N VAL A 343 42.66 40.73 -5.49
CA VAL A 343 43.06 40.30 -6.84
C VAL A 343 42.77 41.40 -7.87
N LEU A 344 41.63 42.09 -7.76
CA LEU A 344 41.29 43.20 -8.64
C LEU A 344 42.24 44.39 -8.44
N GLU A 345 42.60 44.68 -7.19
CA GLU A 345 43.59 45.71 -6.85
C GLU A 345 44.97 45.36 -7.43
N ALA A 346 45.44 44.12 -7.23
CA ALA A 346 46.71 43.64 -7.77
C ALA A 346 46.76 43.62 -9.31
N ALA A 347 45.62 43.45 -9.96
CA ALA A 347 45.50 43.50 -11.41
C ALA A 347 45.31 44.93 -11.97
N GLU A 348 45.34 45.96 -11.12
CA GLU A 348 45.04 47.36 -11.45
C GLU A 348 43.68 47.49 -12.16
N VAL A 349 42.73 46.63 -11.80
CA VAL A 349 41.36 46.65 -12.30
C VAL A 349 40.55 47.51 -11.35
N THR A 350 40.66 48.82 -11.51
CA THR A 350 39.89 49.77 -10.69
C THR A 350 38.41 49.74 -11.09
N PRO A 351 37.49 50.13 -10.18
CA PRO A 351 36.07 50.27 -10.51
C PRO A 351 35.85 51.18 -11.73
N GLU A 352 36.66 52.23 -11.87
CA GLU A 352 36.66 53.14 -13.01
C GLU A 352 37.08 52.42 -14.28
N ARG A 353 38.12 51.57 -14.23
CA ARG A 353 38.52 50.76 -15.37
C ARG A 353 37.43 49.79 -15.79
N ILE A 354 36.74 49.11 -14.86
CA ILE A 354 35.60 48.24 -15.18
C ILE A 354 34.45 49.06 -15.78
N ALA A 355 34.15 50.24 -15.22
CA ALA A 355 33.11 51.12 -15.73
C ALA A 355 33.44 51.65 -17.13
N VAL A 356 34.71 52.00 -17.38
CA VAL A 356 35.23 52.39 -18.69
C VAL A 356 35.20 51.20 -19.65
N ASP A 357 35.62 50.02 -19.25
CA ASP A 357 35.58 48.81 -20.09
C ASP A 357 34.14 48.43 -20.44
N ARG A 358 33.18 48.56 -19.50
CA ARG A 358 31.74 48.39 -19.79
C ARG A 358 31.22 49.47 -20.72
N LEU A 359 31.55 50.73 -20.49
CA LEU A 359 31.16 51.84 -21.35
C LEU A 359 31.74 51.67 -22.76
N LEU A 360 33.00 51.25 -22.87
CA LEU A 360 33.65 50.96 -24.14
C LEU A 360 33.03 49.73 -24.82
N ALA A 361 32.64 48.70 -24.07
CA ALA A 361 31.90 47.56 -24.62
C ALA A 361 30.48 47.96 -25.11
N ASP A 362 29.82 48.91 -24.45
CA ASP A 362 28.50 49.41 -24.85
C ASP A 362 28.57 50.41 -26.02
N LEU A 363 29.59 51.28 -26.06
CA LEU A 363 29.82 52.26 -27.13
C LEU A 363 30.46 51.64 -28.37
N PHE A 364 31.32 50.66 -28.16
CA PHE A 364 31.98 49.87 -29.19
C PHE A 364 31.64 48.39 -28.96
N PRO A 365 30.36 47.99 -29.12
CA PRO A 365 30.01 46.58 -29.11
C PRO A 365 30.87 45.95 -30.20
N THR A 366 31.80 45.08 -29.82
CA THR A 366 32.73 44.47 -30.77
C THR A 366 31.90 43.78 -31.83
N ARG A 367 31.75 44.43 -32.99
CA ARG A 367 30.97 43.95 -34.15
C ARG A 367 31.69 42.78 -34.86
N THR A 368 32.74 42.28 -34.25
CA THR A 368 33.54 41.12 -34.58
C THR A 368 33.35 40.13 -33.42
N GLY A 369 32.59 39.04 -33.54
CA GLY A 369 32.68 38.14 -34.68
C GLY A 369 34.13 37.68 -34.86
N GLY A 370 34.84 37.40 -33.77
CA GLY A 370 36.19 36.84 -33.81
C GLY A 370 36.13 35.33 -33.96
N ASP A 371 36.49 34.87 -35.16
CA ASP A 371 37.14 33.59 -35.46
C ASP A 371 36.33 32.27 -35.39
N ASP A 372 35.10 32.28 -35.92
CA ASP A 372 34.53 31.06 -36.51
C ASP A 372 34.83 31.07 -38.01
N GLY A 373 35.48 30.00 -38.48
CA GLY A 373 35.89 29.79 -39.87
C GLY A 373 34.75 29.82 -40.91
N PRO A 374 35.07 29.56 -42.20
CA PRO A 374 34.20 29.86 -43.32
C PRO A 374 32.81 29.22 -43.18
N ALA A 375 31.80 30.03 -43.47
CA ALA A 375 30.38 29.78 -43.32
C ALA A 375 29.94 28.37 -43.77
N MET A 376 29.85 27.44 -42.82
CA MET A 376 28.99 26.27 -42.93
C MET A 376 27.71 26.51 -42.12
N ALA A 377 26.60 26.44 -42.84
CA ALA A 377 25.21 26.37 -42.40
C ALA A 377 24.95 26.42 -40.87
N ALA A 378 24.28 27.49 -40.44
CA ALA A 378 23.80 27.70 -39.09
C ALA A 378 23.09 26.45 -38.50
N PRO A 379 23.61 25.83 -37.42
CA PRO A 379 22.86 24.84 -36.67
C PRO A 379 21.77 25.56 -35.86
N LYS A 380 20.52 25.15 -36.07
CA LYS A 380 19.30 25.70 -35.45
C LYS A 380 19.16 25.45 -33.93
N ARG A 381 20.25 25.20 -33.20
CA ARG A 381 20.26 24.97 -31.75
C ARG A 381 21.44 25.69 -31.13
N GLY A 382 21.14 26.71 -30.33
CA GLY A 382 22.13 27.46 -29.57
C GLY A 382 22.85 26.58 -28.52
N PRO A 383 23.97 27.07 -27.97
CA PRO A 383 24.81 26.30 -27.06
C PRO A 383 24.11 26.17 -25.71
N GLN A 384 23.74 24.94 -25.37
CA GLN A 384 23.34 24.57 -24.02
C GLN A 384 24.62 24.60 -23.15
N GLY A 385 24.73 25.62 -22.29
CA GLY A 385 25.78 25.68 -21.28
C GLY A 385 25.77 24.45 -20.36
N PRO A 386 26.87 24.19 -19.62
CA PRO A 386 26.98 23.02 -18.75
C PRO A 386 25.91 23.10 -17.66
N SER A 387 24.98 22.15 -17.68
CA SER A 387 23.96 21.99 -16.65
C SER A 387 24.65 21.72 -15.31
N LYS A 388 24.66 22.72 -14.43
CA LYS A 388 24.92 22.54 -13.00
C LYS A 388 23.69 21.87 -12.36
N THR A 389 23.55 20.57 -12.59
CA THR A 389 22.78 19.67 -11.74
C THR A 389 23.58 18.38 -11.60
N PRO A 390 24.03 18.03 -10.38
CA PRO A 390 24.69 16.76 -10.16
C PRO A 390 23.64 15.65 -10.14
N GLY A 391 23.84 14.63 -10.99
CA GLY A 391 23.33 13.28 -10.75
C GLY A 391 21.92 12.95 -11.26
N ALA A 392 21.80 12.71 -12.57
CA ALA A 392 20.78 11.78 -13.09
C ALA A 392 21.43 10.80 -14.08
N LEU A 393 22.55 10.21 -13.66
CA LEU A 393 23.10 8.98 -14.23
C LEU A 393 22.81 7.87 -13.23
N GLY A 394 21.69 7.19 -13.42
CA GLY A 394 21.27 6.06 -12.60
C GLY A 394 19.83 5.69 -12.89
N GLY A 395 19.62 4.86 -13.92
CA GLY A 395 18.31 4.23 -14.17
C GLY A 395 17.77 4.35 -15.59
N ILE A 396 18.59 4.11 -16.62
CA ILE A 396 18.06 3.64 -17.92
C ILE A 396 17.85 2.13 -17.79
N GLU A 397 16.86 1.74 -16.98
CA GLU A 397 16.20 0.46 -17.11
C GLU A 397 14.73 0.71 -17.41
N LYS A 398 14.37 0.48 -18.67
CA LYS A 398 13.05 0.07 -19.14
C LYS A 398 11.87 0.70 -18.40
N ARG A 399 11.64 2.01 -18.57
CA ARG A 399 10.27 2.50 -18.51
C ARG A 399 9.55 1.99 -19.76
N PRO A 400 8.55 1.10 -19.67
CA PRO A 400 7.73 0.76 -20.83
C PRO A 400 7.02 2.04 -21.25
N SER A 401 7.45 2.62 -22.37
CA SER A 401 6.71 3.72 -22.97
C SER A 401 5.30 3.19 -23.25
N GLY A 402 4.27 3.74 -22.61
CA GLY A 402 2.86 3.36 -22.81
C GLY A 402 2.33 3.64 -24.22
N ARG A 403 3.19 3.97 -25.17
CA ARG A 403 2.89 4.01 -26.59
C ARG A 403 3.01 2.59 -27.11
N GLN A 404 1.90 2.01 -27.57
CA GLN A 404 1.93 0.74 -28.27
C GLN A 404 3.01 0.81 -29.37
N PRO A 405 3.87 -0.22 -29.48
CA PRO A 405 4.88 -0.27 -30.53
C PRO A 405 4.16 -0.11 -31.87
N ARG A 406 4.68 0.76 -32.74
CA ARG A 406 4.09 0.95 -34.06
C ARG A 406 4.07 -0.39 -34.79
N ALA A 407 2.99 -0.70 -35.50
CA ALA A 407 2.76 -2.03 -36.10
C ALA A 407 3.93 -2.50 -36.99
N ASP A 408 4.62 -1.58 -37.65
CA ASP A 408 5.79 -1.79 -38.48
C ASP A 408 7.05 -2.23 -37.71
N ALA A 409 7.10 -2.03 -36.39
CA ALA A 409 8.16 -2.55 -35.54
C ALA A 409 7.98 -4.06 -35.21
N THR A 410 6.75 -4.56 -35.22
CA THR A 410 6.40 -5.93 -34.83
C THR A 410 5.91 -6.81 -35.98
N GLU A 411 5.64 -6.25 -37.17
CA GLU A 411 5.25 -7.02 -38.36
C GLU A 411 6.32 -8.09 -38.69
N PRO A 412 5.94 -9.36 -38.92
CA PRO A 412 6.90 -10.39 -39.34
C PRO A 412 7.48 -10.05 -40.72
N LEU A 413 8.78 -10.31 -40.91
CA LEU A 413 9.46 -10.04 -42.18
C LEU A 413 8.95 -11.01 -43.25
N LYS A 414 8.44 -10.48 -44.36
CA LYS A 414 7.97 -11.31 -45.48
C LYS A 414 9.17 -11.85 -46.26
N ALA A 415 9.11 -13.13 -46.62
CA ALA A 415 10.17 -13.79 -47.40
C ALA A 415 10.45 -13.05 -48.73
N GLU A 416 9.40 -12.59 -49.42
CA GLU A 416 9.52 -11.82 -50.66
C GLU A 416 10.33 -10.52 -50.50
N ASP A 417 10.22 -9.84 -49.35
CA ASP A 417 10.95 -8.60 -49.08
C ASP A 417 12.43 -8.86 -48.82
N ILE A 418 12.74 -10.00 -48.17
CA ILE A 418 14.12 -10.46 -47.94
C ILE A 418 14.78 -10.83 -49.26
N GLU A 419 14.09 -11.56 -50.14
CA GLU A 419 14.60 -11.90 -51.47
C GLU A 419 14.85 -10.66 -52.34
N LYS A 420 13.93 -9.69 -52.34
CA LYS A 420 14.11 -8.41 -53.06
C LYS A 420 15.31 -7.64 -52.52
N ALA A 421 15.46 -7.56 -51.20
CA ALA A 421 16.59 -6.90 -50.56
C ALA A 421 17.92 -7.64 -50.82
N THR A 422 17.92 -8.97 -50.91
CA THR A 422 19.10 -9.78 -51.25
C THR A 422 19.55 -9.53 -52.70
N LYS A 423 18.62 -9.61 -53.66
CA LYS A 423 18.90 -9.27 -55.06
C LYS A 423 19.41 -7.84 -55.22
N PHE A 424 18.86 -6.90 -54.44
CA PHE A 424 19.32 -5.52 -54.43
C PHE A 424 20.72 -5.38 -53.82
N ARG A 425 21.02 -6.11 -52.74
CA ARG A 425 22.35 -6.15 -52.13
C ARG A 425 23.41 -6.63 -53.12
N ASP A 426 23.12 -7.66 -53.90
CA ASP A 426 24.04 -8.23 -54.88
C ASP A 426 24.27 -7.29 -56.08
N ALA A 427 23.27 -6.46 -56.40
CA ALA A 427 23.31 -5.55 -57.54
C ALA A 427 24.01 -4.20 -57.27
N VAL A 428 24.23 -3.82 -56.01
CA VAL A 428 24.77 -2.49 -55.65
C VAL A 428 26.02 -2.58 -54.78
N PRO A 429 26.96 -1.61 -54.89
CA PRO A 429 28.12 -1.55 -54.00
C PRO A 429 27.70 -1.50 -52.52
N PRO A 430 28.49 -2.08 -51.59
CA PRO A 430 28.13 -2.16 -50.18
C PRO A 430 27.76 -0.82 -49.52
N ALA A 431 28.41 0.27 -49.93
CA ALA A 431 28.14 1.62 -49.45
C ALA A 431 26.75 2.17 -49.83
N GLN A 432 26.13 1.63 -50.88
CA GLN A 432 24.82 2.07 -51.37
C GLN A 432 23.66 1.27 -50.74
N PHE A 433 23.94 0.12 -50.11
CA PHE A 433 22.95 -0.70 -49.42
C PHE A 433 22.60 -0.14 -48.03
N SER A 434 21.90 1.00 -48.02
CA SER A 434 21.50 1.72 -46.81
C SER A 434 20.02 1.52 -46.48
N THR A 435 19.62 1.73 -45.21
CA THR A 435 18.20 1.64 -44.81
C THR A 435 17.27 2.51 -45.66
N PRO A 436 17.62 3.76 -46.04
CA PRO A 436 16.79 4.55 -46.96
C PRO A 436 16.64 3.92 -48.35
N ALA A 437 17.67 3.27 -48.88
CA ALA A 437 17.60 2.59 -50.18
C ALA A 437 16.68 1.38 -50.12
N VAL A 438 16.79 0.55 -49.07
CA VAL A 438 15.90 -0.59 -48.84
C VAL A 438 14.45 -0.13 -48.60
N ALA A 439 14.24 0.97 -47.88
CA ALA A 439 12.91 1.55 -47.69
C ALA A 439 12.28 2.02 -49.02
N LYS A 440 13.08 2.65 -49.89
CA LYS A 440 12.64 3.08 -51.22
C LYS A 440 12.32 1.89 -52.14
N LEU A 441 13.14 0.83 -52.08
CA LEU A 441 12.92 -0.40 -52.86
C LEU A 441 11.61 -1.10 -52.48
N LEU A 442 11.31 -1.20 -51.17
CA LEU A 442 10.16 -1.94 -50.67
C LEU A 442 8.88 -1.11 -50.56
N GLY A 443 8.98 0.22 -50.61
CA GLY A 443 7.85 1.13 -50.36
C GLY A 443 7.31 1.04 -48.93
N ARG A 444 8.19 0.75 -47.95
CA ARG A 444 7.83 0.47 -46.54
C ARG A 444 8.48 1.48 -45.58
N SER A 445 8.04 1.45 -44.32
CA SER A 445 8.60 2.33 -43.28
C SER A 445 10.10 2.06 -43.06
N LYS A 446 10.84 3.08 -42.62
CA LYS A 446 12.28 2.96 -42.32
C LYS A 446 12.57 1.93 -41.22
N VAL A 447 11.62 1.68 -40.31
CA VAL A 447 11.77 0.72 -39.20
C VAL A 447 11.73 -0.71 -39.73
N TYR A 448 10.74 -1.02 -40.58
CA TYR A 448 10.63 -2.32 -41.23
C TYR A 448 11.81 -2.56 -42.19
N ALA A 449 12.16 -1.57 -43.02
CA ALA A 449 13.28 -1.67 -43.96
C ALA A 449 14.63 -1.87 -43.27
N ARG A 450 14.83 -1.33 -42.05
CA ARG A 450 16.03 -1.59 -41.25
C ARG A 450 16.13 -3.06 -40.87
N ARG A 451 15.03 -3.67 -40.42
CA ARG A 451 15.00 -5.09 -40.04
C ARG A 451 15.24 -6.01 -41.23
N VAL A 452 14.68 -5.69 -42.40
CA VAL A 452 14.97 -6.42 -43.65
C VAL A 452 16.44 -6.28 -44.04
N ARG A 453 17.00 -5.07 -43.98
CA ARG A 453 18.42 -4.83 -44.25
C ARG A 453 19.32 -5.63 -43.32
N ASP A 454 19.05 -5.57 -42.02
CA ASP A 454 19.83 -6.24 -40.98
C ASP A 454 19.73 -7.77 -41.09
N ALA A 455 18.62 -8.30 -41.65
CA ALA A 455 18.48 -9.73 -41.94
C ALA A 455 19.24 -10.20 -43.20
N VAL A 456 19.47 -9.29 -44.17
CA VAL A 456 20.18 -9.58 -45.43
C VAL A 456 21.68 -9.31 -45.31
N GLN A 457 22.08 -8.35 -44.47
CA GLN A 457 23.47 -8.07 -44.23
C GLN A 457 24.02 -9.14 -43.27
N PRO A 458 24.91 -10.04 -43.71
CA PRO A 458 25.54 -10.97 -42.78
C PRO A 458 26.23 -10.15 -41.69
N GLU A 459 26.12 -10.59 -40.44
CA GLU A 459 26.85 -10.02 -39.31
C GLU A 459 28.33 -9.98 -39.67
N GLN A 460 28.81 -8.84 -40.18
CA GLN A 460 30.23 -8.61 -40.39
C GLN A 460 30.83 -8.30 -39.02
N SER A 461 31.22 -9.38 -38.34
CA SER A 461 32.47 -9.45 -37.60
C SER A 461 33.67 -9.13 -38.50
#